data_AF-A0A0R2AYI2-F1
#
_entry.id   AF-A0A0R2AYI2-F1
#
_cell.length_a   1.000
_cell.length_b   1.000
_cell.length_c   1.000
_cell.angle_alpha   90.00
_cell.angle_beta   90.00
_cell.angle_gamma   90.00
#
_symmetry.space_group_name_H-M   'P 1'
#
loop_
_entity.id
_entity.type
_entity.pdbx_description
1 polymer ?
#
loop_
_entity_poly.entity_id
_entity_poly.type
_entity_poly.pdbx_seq_one_letter_code
_entity_poly.pdbx_strand_id
1 'polypeptide(L)'
;MVVFLISRLTIFDKEVNFLDNITFNDRPDVNRIAETAAAAANVDPATAALYIDLQWTYLEMQKQYEAVLADYDLSESRFLIMMFLTHATDWSLTPSDIADKLGSTRATASKLIKALEQKAWVRKLTSPTDKRSSQIQLTEEGNAALERFLPHNFEVIKRMMRHLTADDFKTFTALLNKLKLGTQQTINEMEHN
;
A
#
# COMPACT_ATOMS: atom_id res chain seq x y z
N MET A 1 -16.07 -62.09 -33.98
CA MET A 1 -16.14 -60.85 -33.16
C MET A 1 -16.32 -59.68 -34.14
N VAL A 2 -17.55 -59.40 -34.59
CA VAL A 2 -18.46 -58.33 -34.08
C VAL A 2 -17.77 -56.95 -34.19
N VAL A 3 -17.93 -56.08 -35.22
CA VAL A 3 -19.09 -55.36 -35.85
C VAL A 3 -19.09 -53.85 -35.48
N PHE A 4 -18.89 -52.98 -36.50
CA PHE A 4 -19.46 -51.62 -36.77
C PHE A 4 -19.22 -50.44 -35.76
N LEU A 5 -19.22 -49.13 -36.09
CA LEU A 5 -19.19 -48.30 -37.31
C LEU A 5 -19.00 -46.83 -36.86
N ILE A 6 -18.48 -45.99 -37.76
CA ILE A 6 -18.42 -44.52 -37.77
C ILE A 6 -19.83 -43.87 -37.75
N SER A 7 -20.00 -42.69 -37.12
CA SER A 7 -20.87 -41.55 -37.57
C SER A 7 -20.64 -40.31 -36.65
N ARG A 8 -20.05 -39.17 -37.07
CA ARG A 8 -20.42 -38.06 -37.99
C ARG A 8 -21.22 -36.91 -37.34
N LEU A 9 -20.70 -35.67 -37.55
CA LEU A 9 -21.36 -34.35 -37.57
C LEU A 9 -21.80 -33.74 -36.21
N THR A 10 -21.66 -32.44 -35.86
CA THR A 10 -21.48 -31.20 -36.63
C THR A 10 -20.94 -30.07 -35.73
N ILE A 11 -20.31 -29.10 -36.40
CA ILE A 11 -19.83 -27.74 -36.05
C ILE A 11 -20.85 -26.85 -35.28
N PHE A 12 -20.32 -25.79 -34.62
CA PHE A 12 -20.90 -24.58 -33.96
C PHE A 12 -20.69 -24.60 -32.44
N ASP A 13 -20.13 -23.59 -31.75
CA ASP A 13 -19.70 -22.24 -32.08
C ASP A 13 -18.67 -21.78 -31.02
N LYS A 14 -17.94 -20.72 -31.33
CA LYS A 14 -16.89 -20.01 -30.58
C LYS A 14 -16.93 -20.09 -29.05
N GLU A 15 -15.76 -20.33 -28.45
CA GLU A 15 -15.18 -19.36 -27.51
C GLU A 15 -13.64 -19.44 -27.58
N VAL A 16 -13.11 -18.48 -28.34
CA VAL A 16 -11.93 -17.68 -28.03
C VAL A 16 -11.19 -18.11 -26.74
N ASN A 17 -10.20 -19.00 -26.86
CA ASN A 17 -9.18 -19.20 -25.82
C ASN A 17 -8.12 -18.09 -25.99
N PHE A 18 -8.47 -16.88 -25.58
CA PHE A 18 -7.64 -15.68 -25.65
C PHE A 18 -7.39 -15.24 -24.21
N LEU A 19 -6.16 -15.45 -23.73
CA LEU A 19 -5.55 -14.77 -22.57
C LEU A 19 -5.85 -15.24 -21.13
N ASP A 20 -6.43 -16.42 -20.85
CA ASP A 20 -6.58 -16.86 -19.44
C ASP A 20 -5.34 -17.53 -18.83
N ASN A 21 -4.24 -17.66 -19.58
CA ASN A 21 -2.97 -18.22 -19.10
C ASN A 21 -2.00 -17.17 -18.51
N ILE A 22 -2.48 -16.37 -17.55
CA ILE A 22 -1.59 -15.67 -16.60
C ILE A 22 -2.17 -15.75 -15.19
N THR A 23 -1.86 -16.82 -14.46
CA THR A 23 -2.06 -16.89 -13.01
C THR A 23 -0.74 -17.20 -12.30
N PHE A 24 -0.16 -16.17 -11.69
CA PHE A 24 0.96 -16.13 -10.73
C PHE A 24 1.36 -17.47 -10.06
N ASN A 25 2.27 -18.24 -10.69
CA ASN A 25 2.69 -19.57 -10.23
C ASN A 25 4.10 -19.61 -9.56
N ASP A 26 4.66 -18.47 -9.14
CA ASP A 26 6.02 -18.38 -8.58
C ASP A 26 6.06 -18.03 -7.07
N ARG A 27 4.93 -18.16 -6.37
CA ARG A 27 4.89 -17.88 -4.92
C ARG A 27 5.49 -19.06 -4.15
N PRO A 28 6.41 -18.83 -3.19
CA PRO A 28 6.83 -19.88 -2.27
C PRO A 28 5.62 -20.31 -1.43
N ASP A 29 5.11 -21.51 -1.67
CA ASP A 29 4.11 -22.10 -0.80
C ASP A 29 4.75 -22.65 0.48
N VAL A 30 3.91 -23.08 1.44
CA VAL A 30 4.36 -23.65 2.72
C VAL A 30 5.33 -24.82 2.51
N ASN A 31 5.19 -25.61 1.43
CA ASN A 31 6.05 -26.75 1.14
C ASN A 31 7.44 -26.29 0.71
N ARG A 32 7.54 -25.31 -0.20
CA ARG A 32 8.81 -24.70 -0.64
C ARG A 32 9.53 -23.99 0.50
N ILE A 33 8.76 -23.34 1.38
CA ILE A 33 9.30 -22.71 2.59
C ILE A 33 9.80 -23.78 3.57
N ALA A 34 9.06 -24.89 3.76
CA ALA A 34 9.48 -25.99 4.63
C ALA A 34 10.78 -26.67 4.14
N GLU A 35 10.96 -26.84 2.83
CA GLU A 35 12.21 -27.36 2.25
C GLU A 35 13.41 -26.45 2.56
N THR A 36 13.22 -25.14 2.57
CA THR A 36 14.26 -24.14 2.87
C THR A 36 14.48 -23.98 4.37
N ALA A 37 13.40 -24.01 5.17
CA ALA A 37 13.43 -23.92 6.62
C ALA A 37 14.02 -25.19 7.27
N ALA A 38 13.92 -26.36 6.63
CA ALA A 38 14.61 -27.57 7.09
C ALA A 38 16.14 -27.39 7.19
N ALA A 39 16.71 -26.46 6.41
CA ALA A 39 18.13 -26.10 6.48
C ALA A 39 18.43 -24.98 7.50
N ALA A 40 17.42 -24.25 7.99
CA ALA A 40 17.54 -23.14 8.94
C ALA A 40 16.88 -23.53 10.27
N ALA A 41 17.69 -23.94 11.25
CA ALA A 41 17.19 -24.35 12.56
C ALA A 41 16.34 -23.24 13.20
N ASN A 42 15.06 -23.54 13.50
CA ASN A 42 14.10 -22.79 14.33
C ASN A 42 13.06 -21.84 13.67
N VAL A 43 12.76 -21.91 12.37
CA VAL A 43 11.58 -21.17 11.83
C VAL A 43 10.42 -22.13 11.56
N ASP A 44 9.27 -21.89 12.20
CA ASP A 44 8.01 -22.54 11.84
C ASP A 44 7.59 -22.13 10.41
N PRO A 45 7.52 -23.07 9.45
CA PRO A 45 7.20 -22.74 8.06
C PRO A 45 5.84 -22.04 7.90
N ALA A 46 4.86 -22.33 8.76
CA ALA A 46 3.56 -21.67 8.73
C ALA A 46 3.66 -20.18 9.08
N THR A 47 4.50 -19.83 10.06
CA THR A 47 4.78 -18.44 10.43
C THR A 47 5.43 -17.67 9.27
N ALA A 48 6.43 -18.26 8.60
CA ALA A 48 7.09 -17.65 7.46
C ALA A 48 6.15 -17.48 6.25
N ALA A 49 5.32 -18.49 5.96
CA ALA A 49 4.32 -18.42 4.90
C ALA A 49 3.29 -17.32 5.16
N LEU A 50 2.77 -17.21 6.38
CA LEU A 50 1.81 -16.17 6.75
C LEU A 50 2.40 -14.75 6.62
N TYR A 51 3.66 -14.57 7.02
CA TYR A 51 4.36 -13.29 6.84
C TYR A 51 4.48 -12.91 5.36
N ILE A 52 4.88 -13.87 4.52
CA ILE A 52 4.99 -13.68 3.07
C ILE A 52 3.62 -13.36 2.46
N ASP A 53 2.56 -14.09 2.82
CA ASP A 53 1.20 -13.84 2.35
C ASP A 53 0.70 -12.45 2.73
N LEU A 54 0.99 -12.00 3.96
CA LEU A 54 0.68 -10.65 4.43
C LEU A 54 1.39 -9.59 3.57
N GLN A 55 2.69 -9.77 3.31
CA GLN A 55 3.47 -8.83 2.49
C GLN A 55 2.93 -8.76 1.06
N TRP A 56 2.64 -9.89 0.43
CA TRP A 56 2.09 -9.90 -0.94
C TRP A 56 0.71 -9.28 -1.02
N THR A 57 -0.14 -9.58 -0.04
CA THR A 57 -1.47 -8.96 0.04
C THR A 57 -1.34 -7.45 0.13
N TYR A 58 -0.45 -6.94 0.99
CA TYR A 58 -0.18 -5.51 1.08
C TYR A 58 0.35 -4.94 -0.25
N LEU A 59 1.35 -5.57 -0.88
CA LEU A 59 1.93 -5.08 -2.13
C LEU A 59 0.91 -5.01 -3.28
N GLU A 60 0.03 -6.00 -3.39
CA GLU A 60 -1.03 -5.99 -4.42
C GLU A 60 -2.06 -4.91 -4.11
N MET A 61 -2.53 -4.80 -2.86
CA MET A 61 -3.44 -3.72 -2.46
C MET A 61 -2.81 -2.35 -2.74
N GLN A 62 -1.53 -2.18 -2.40
CA GLN A 62 -0.78 -0.96 -2.61
C GLN A 62 -0.66 -0.60 -4.10
N LYS A 63 -0.37 -1.58 -4.95
CA LYS A 63 -0.28 -1.39 -6.40
C LYS A 63 -1.62 -0.90 -6.97
N GLN A 64 -2.72 -1.51 -6.56
CA GLN A 64 -4.06 -1.10 -7.01
C GLN A 64 -4.42 0.29 -6.47
N TYR A 65 -4.03 0.62 -5.23
CA TYR A 65 -4.29 1.93 -4.65
C TYR A 65 -3.46 3.04 -5.31
N GLU A 66 -2.20 2.78 -5.65
CA GLU A 66 -1.34 3.72 -6.38
C GLU A 66 -1.90 4.03 -7.78
N ALA A 67 -2.49 3.05 -8.47
CA ALA A 67 -3.17 3.29 -9.75
C ALA A 67 -4.35 4.26 -9.61
N VAL A 68 -5.15 4.12 -8.54
CA VAL A 68 -6.25 5.03 -8.22
C VAL A 68 -5.74 6.43 -7.91
N LEU A 69 -4.66 6.56 -7.15
CA LEU A 69 -4.03 7.85 -6.84
C LEU A 69 -3.48 8.53 -8.10
N ALA A 70 -2.93 7.76 -9.03
CA ALA A 70 -2.36 8.27 -10.27
C ALA A 70 -3.41 8.97 -11.16
N ASP A 71 -4.67 8.50 -11.17
CA ASP A 71 -5.79 9.16 -11.86
C ASP A 71 -6.07 10.57 -11.33
N TYR A 72 -5.63 10.85 -10.10
CA TYR A 72 -5.73 12.14 -9.43
C TYR A 72 -4.38 12.83 -9.32
N ASP A 73 -3.39 12.42 -10.12
CA ASP A 73 -2.09 13.07 -10.19
C ASP A 73 -1.31 12.98 -8.85
N LEU A 74 -1.72 12.06 -7.97
CA LEU A 74 -1.18 11.80 -6.65
C LEU A 74 -0.30 10.55 -6.65
N SER A 75 0.48 10.42 -5.58
CA SER A 75 1.07 9.16 -5.13
C SER A 75 0.74 9.02 -3.66
N GLU A 76 0.86 7.83 -3.08
CA GLU A 76 0.47 7.63 -1.68
C GLU A 76 1.22 8.61 -0.75
N SER A 77 2.54 8.72 -0.88
CA SER A 77 3.32 9.62 -0.03
C SER A 77 2.92 11.09 -0.20
N ARG A 78 2.55 11.53 -1.41
CA ARG A 78 2.09 12.91 -1.66
C ARG A 78 0.72 13.15 -1.05
N PHE A 79 -0.19 12.19 -1.18
CA PHE A 79 -1.49 12.22 -0.54
C PHE A 79 -1.37 12.27 0.99
N LEU A 80 -0.52 11.43 1.58
CA LEU A 80 -0.27 11.43 3.04
C LEU A 80 0.29 12.76 3.54
N ILE A 81 1.22 13.40 2.81
CA ILE A 81 1.71 14.75 3.16
C ILE A 81 0.55 15.73 3.24
N MET A 82 -0.32 15.75 2.23
CA MET A 82 -1.46 16.66 2.21
C MET A 82 -2.42 16.38 3.38
N MET A 83 -2.69 15.10 3.69
CA MET A 83 -3.51 14.68 4.84
C MET A 83 -2.88 15.05 6.20
N PHE A 84 -1.55 15.02 6.33
CA PHE A 84 -0.88 15.48 7.55
C PHE A 84 -1.03 17.00 7.72
N LEU A 85 -0.95 17.75 6.62
CA LEU A 85 -1.11 19.20 6.65
C LEU A 85 -2.53 19.66 7.01
N THR A 86 -3.57 18.92 6.62
CA THR A 86 -4.96 19.25 6.99
C THR A 86 -5.26 19.07 8.48
N HIS A 87 -4.43 18.33 9.22
CA HIS A 87 -4.60 18.07 10.65
C HIS A 87 -3.46 18.63 11.50
N ALA A 88 -2.57 19.42 10.88
CA ALA A 88 -1.41 19.99 11.56
C ALA A 88 -1.82 21.18 12.44
N THR A 89 -1.17 21.31 13.59
CA THR A 89 -1.21 22.54 14.39
C THR A 89 -0.75 23.71 13.52
N ASP A 90 -1.46 24.84 13.59
CA ASP A 90 -1.22 26.03 12.76
C ASP A 90 -1.29 25.79 11.23
N TRP A 91 -1.91 24.68 10.80
CA TRP A 91 -2.08 24.32 9.39
C TRP A 91 -0.77 24.23 8.61
N SER A 92 0.33 23.89 9.29
CA SER A 92 1.64 23.78 8.66
C SER A 92 2.56 22.80 9.36
N LEU A 93 3.55 22.28 8.63
CA LEU A 93 4.58 21.36 9.13
C LEU A 93 5.95 21.71 8.57
N THR A 94 7.01 21.43 9.32
CA THR A 94 8.36 21.53 8.77
C THR A 94 8.65 20.33 7.85
N PRO A 95 9.60 20.44 6.91
CA PRO A 95 10.05 19.29 6.12
C PRO A 95 10.58 18.13 6.97
N SER A 96 11.14 18.42 8.16
CA SER A 96 11.59 17.38 9.10
C SER A 96 10.39 16.65 9.70
N ASP A 97 9.36 17.37 10.16
CA ASP A 97 8.14 16.74 10.70
C ASP A 97 7.46 15.86 9.65
N ILE A 98 7.45 16.31 8.39
CA ILE A 98 6.92 15.53 7.26
C ILE A 98 7.74 14.25 7.04
N ALA A 99 9.08 14.36 7.07
CA ALA A 99 9.96 13.20 6.90
C ALA A 99 9.73 12.16 8.00
N ASP A 100 9.65 12.61 9.26
CA ASP A 100 9.43 11.76 10.42
C ASP A 100 8.06 11.07 10.36
N LYS A 101 6.99 11.82 10.03
CA LYS A 101 5.64 11.26 9.88
C LYS A 101 5.52 10.25 8.74
N LEU A 102 6.28 10.43 7.66
CA LEU A 102 6.33 9.48 6.55
C LEU A 102 7.25 8.28 6.82
N GLY A 103 8.07 8.30 7.88
CA GLY A 103 9.14 7.32 8.07
C GLY A 103 10.16 7.34 6.93
N SER A 104 10.40 8.50 6.33
CA SER A 104 11.24 8.67 5.15
C SER A 104 12.45 9.56 5.42
N THR A 105 13.43 9.55 4.52
CA THR A 105 14.57 10.48 4.65
C THR A 105 14.15 11.93 4.36
N ARG A 106 14.83 12.91 4.97
CA ARG A 106 14.63 14.34 4.67
C ARG A 106 14.79 14.68 3.19
N ALA A 107 15.68 13.98 2.47
CA ALA A 107 15.88 14.15 1.04
C ALA A 107 14.65 13.68 0.25
N THR A 108 14.08 12.53 0.61
CA THR A 108 12.85 12.00 0.04
C THR A 108 11.68 12.96 0.29
N ALA A 109 11.48 13.39 1.53
CA ALA A 109 10.43 14.35 1.88
C ALA A 109 10.56 15.65 1.09
N SER A 110 11.77 16.21 0.97
CA SER A 110 12.01 17.45 0.21
C SER A 110 11.65 17.30 -1.27
N LYS A 111 11.94 16.14 -1.89
CA LYS A 111 11.56 15.85 -3.28
C LYS A 111 10.03 15.78 -3.44
N LEU A 112 9.34 15.14 -2.50
CA LEU A 112 7.88 15.03 -2.51
C LEU A 112 7.20 16.40 -2.33
N ILE A 113 7.68 17.20 -1.38
CA ILE A 113 7.21 18.58 -1.14
C ILE A 113 7.38 19.41 -2.41
N LYS A 114 8.56 19.38 -3.04
CA LYS A 114 8.82 20.13 -4.28
C LYS A 114 7.86 19.73 -5.40
N ALA A 115 7.52 18.45 -5.54
CA ALA A 115 6.55 18.00 -6.52
C ALA A 115 5.13 18.52 -6.24
N LEU A 116 4.74 18.63 -4.97
CA LEU A 116 3.48 19.25 -4.55
C LEU A 116 3.47 20.77 -4.79
N GLU A 117 4.59 21.46 -4.53
CA GLU A 117 4.75 22.90 -4.81
C GLU A 117 4.66 23.20 -6.30
N GLN A 118 5.24 22.36 -7.16
CA GLN A 118 5.13 22.48 -8.62
C GLN A 118 3.69 22.39 -9.12
N LYS A 119 2.82 21.69 -8.37
CA LYS A 119 1.37 21.60 -8.65
C LYS A 119 0.55 22.70 -7.96
N ALA A 120 1.22 23.63 -7.27
CA ALA A 120 0.60 24.64 -6.43
C ALA A 120 -0.33 24.07 -5.34
N TRP A 121 -0.14 22.81 -4.92
CA TRP A 121 -0.96 22.17 -3.88
C TRP A 121 -0.44 22.46 -2.47
N VAL A 122 0.85 22.74 -2.34
CA VAL A 122 1.45 23.23 -1.11
C VAL A 122 2.28 24.47 -1.41
N ARG A 123 2.52 25.27 -0.37
CA ARG A 123 3.42 26.43 -0.43
C ARG A 123 4.35 26.44 0.75
N LYS A 124 5.56 26.94 0.52
CA LYS A 124 6.52 27.24 1.58
C LYS A 124 6.29 28.62 2.17
N LEU A 125 6.08 28.66 3.47
CA LEU A 125 6.07 29.89 4.26
C LEU A 125 7.47 30.14 4.82
N THR A 126 7.97 31.35 4.61
CA THR A 126 9.23 31.79 5.22
C THR A 126 8.89 32.59 6.48
N SER A 127 9.35 32.14 7.65
CA SER A 127 9.17 32.92 8.87
C SER A 127 9.99 34.22 8.78
N PRO A 128 9.38 35.40 9.06
CA PRO A 128 10.11 36.66 9.12
C PRO A 128 11.17 36.70 10.23
N THR A 129 10.94 35.93 11.31
CA THR A 129 11.74 35.92 12.54
C THR A 129 12.76 34.80 12.60
N ASP A 130 12.54 33.69 11.90
CA ASP A 130 13.49 32.58 11.83
C ASP A 130 13.59 31.99 10.43
N LYS A 131 14.58 32.46 9.66
CA LYS A 131 14.87 31.97 8.30
C LYS A 131 15.27 30.49 8.24
N ARG A 132 15.51 29.83 9.39
CA ARG A 132 15.93 28.42 9.46
C ARG A 132 14.73 27.46 9.55
N SER A 133 13.53 27.91 9.91
CA SER A 133 12.32 27.09 9.95
C SER A 133 11.39 27.43 8.80
N SER A 134 11.60 26.77 7.65
CA SER A 134 10.60 26.81 6.59
C SER A 134 9.42 25.93 6.93
N GLN A 135 8.21 26.49 6.87
CA GLN A 135 6.97 25.78 7.08
C GLN A 135 6.32 25.45 5.73
N ILE A 136 5.70 24.29 5.63
CA ILE A 136 4.93 23.86 4.46
C ILE A 136 3.46 23.93 4.85
N GLN A 137 2.65 24.53 3.99
CA GLN A 137 1.21 24.68 4.19
C GLN A 137 0.46 24.24 2.93
N LEU A 138 -0.71 23.62 3.11
CA LEU A 138 -1.62 23.29 2.02
C LEU A 138 -2.26 24.57 1.45
N THR A 139 -2.36 24.66 0.12
CA THR A 139 -3.03 25.80 -0.55
C THR A 139 -4.54 25.55 -0.68
N GLU A 140 -5.27 26.53 -1.21
CA GLU A 140 -6.68 26.34 -1.57
C GLU A 140 -6.83 25.31 -2.69
N GLU A 141 -5.93 25.33 -3.67
CA GLU A 141 -5.88 24.36 -4.76
C GLU A 141 -5.56 22.94 -4.26
N GLY A 142 -4.67 22.83 -3.27
CA GLY A 142 -4.37 21.57 -2.61
C GLY A 142 -5.57 21.02 -1.84
N ASN A 143 -6.31 21.87 -1.14
CA ASN A 143 -7.56 21.48 -0.49
C ASN A 143 -8.61 21.01 -1.50
N ALA A 144 -8.83 21.78 -2.58
CA ALA A 144 -9.78 21.40 -3.62
C ALA A 144 -9.40 20.07 -4.30
N ALA A 145 -8.10 19.80 -4.47
CA ALA A 145 -7.63 18.51 -4.98
C ALA A 145 -7.98 17.35 -4.03
N LEU A 146 -7.84 17.52 -2.71
CA LEU A 146 -8.28 16.53 -1.73
C LEU A 146 -9.80 16.34 -1.75
N GLU A 147 -10.57 17.43 -1.76
CA GLU A 147 -12.04 17.35 -1.79
C GLU A 147 -12.56 16.57 -3.00
N ARG A 148 -11.90 16.72 -4.16
CA ARG A 148 -12.22 15.96 -5.37
C ARG A 148 -11.85 14.47 -5.24
N PHE A 149 -10.75 14.15 -4.56
CA PHE A 149 -10.23 12.78 -4.46
C PHE A 149 -10.89 11.95 -3.36
N LEU A 150 -11.14 12.56 -2.18
CA LEU A 150 -11.56 11.85 -0.97
C LEU A 150 -12.82 10.99 -1.14
N PRO A 151 -13.89 11.42 -1.83
CA PRO A 151 -15.06 10.57 -2.05
C PRO A 151 -14.71 9.27 -2.80
N HIS A 152 -13.87 9.37 -3.82
CA HIS A 152 -13.43 8.19 -4.58
C HIS A 152 -12.51 7.31 -3.75
N ASN A 153 -11.59 7.91 -2.99
CA ASN A 153 -10.74 7.20 -2.04
C ASN A 153 -11.56 6.32 -1.08
N PHE A 154 -12.62 6.86 -0.47
CA PHE A 154 -13.47 6.10 0.44
C PHE A 154 -14.19 4.94 -0.23
N GLU A 155 -14.68 5.11 -1.46
CA GLU A 155 -15.32 4.02 -2.21
C GLU A 155 -14.33 2.91 -2.60
N VAL A 156 -13.09 3.29 -2.96
CA VAL A 156 -12.03 2.30 -3.23
C VAL A 156 -11.67 1.51 -1.98
N ILE A 157 -11.44 2.18 -0.85
CA ILE A 157 -11.14 1.52 0.43
C ILE A 157 -12.29 0.60 0.84
N LYS A 158 -13.53 1.07 0.76
CA LYS A 158 -14.73 0.28 1.03
C LYS A 158 -14.80 -0.96 0.15
N ARG A 159 -14.48 -0.85 -1.14
CA ARG A 159 -14.46 -1.99 -2.07
C ARG A 159 -13.37 -2.99 -1.73
N MET A 160 -12.16 -2.53 -1.40
CA MET A 160 -11.05 -3.41 -0.99
C MET A 160 -11.39 -4.19 0.29
N MET A 161 -12.15 -3.57 1.20
CA MET A 161 -12.46 -4.13 2.52
C MET A 161 -13.84 -4.80 2.62
N ARG A 162 -14.61 -4.86 1.52
CA ARG A 162 -16.03 -5.24 1.52
C ARG A 162 -16.37 -6.63 2.04
N HIS A 163 -15.39 -7.53 2.08
CA HIS A 163 -15.58 -8.93 2.52
C HIS A 163 -15.27 -9.13 4.01
N LEU A 164 -14.78 -8.10 4.70
CA LEU A 164 -14.55 -8.13 6.13
C LEU A 164 -15.81 -7.72 6.89
N THR A 165 -16.21 -8.54 7.85
CA THR A 165 -17.31 -8.25 8.76
C THR A 165 -16.85 -7.37 9.94
N ALA A 166 -17.81 -6.91 10.74
CA ALA A 166 -17.49 -6.16 11.97
C ALA A 166 -16.64 -6.96 12.97
N ASP A 167 -16.83 -8.28 13.03
CA ASP A 167 -16.04 -9.15 13.92
C ASP A 167 -14.66 -9.47 13.32
N ASP A 168 -14.54 -9.53 12.00
CA ASP A 168 -13.23 -9.59 11.32
C ASP A 168 -12.43 -8.33 11.62
N PHE A 169 -13.03 -7.13 11.59
CA PHE A 169 -12.31 -5.90 11.92
C PHE A 169 -11.77 -5.91 13.36
N LYS A 170 -12.55 -6.37 14.33
CA LYS A 170 -12.10 -6.49 15.73
C LYS A 170 -10.92 -7.46 15.84
N THR A 171 -11.07 -8.62 15.22
CA THR A 171 -10.05 -9.69 15.23
C THR A 171 -8.77 -9.20 14.56
N PHE A 172 -8.89 -8.64 13.35
CA PHE A 172 -7.77 -8.12 12.58
C PHE A 172 -7.06 -6.97 13.30
N THR A 173 -7.79 -6.05 13.91
CA THR A 173 -7.21 -4.99 14.74
C THR A 173 -6.38 -5.57 15.90
N ALA A 174 -6.88 -6.59 16.59
CA ALA A 174 -6.14 -7.24 17.66
C ALA A 174 -4.87 -7.94 17.16
N LEU A 175 -4.93 -8.60 15.98
CA LEU A 175 -3.77 -9.25 15.36
C LEU A 175 -2.72 -8.23 14.89
N LEU A 176 -3.14 -7.14 14.25
CA LEU A 176 -2.24 -6.05 13.85
C LEU A 176 -1.50 -5.45 15.04
N ASN A 177 -2.17 -5.30 16.19
CA ASN A 177 -1.50 -4.80 17.40
C ASN A 177 -0.44 -5.76 17.93
N LYS A 178 -0.65 -7.08 17.83
CA LYS A 178 0.38 -8.08 18.16
C LYS A 178 1.57 -8.01 17.21
N LEU A 179 1.32 -7.85 15.91
CA LEU A 179 2.38 -7.67 14.91
C LEU A 179 3.21 -6.41 15.19
N LYS A 180 2.55 -5.28 15.46
CA LYS A 180 3.22 -4.00 15.82
C LYS A 180 4.13 -4.17 17.04
N LEU A 181 3.67 -4.88 18.07
CA LEU A 181 4.47 -5.15 19.26
C LEU A 181 5.74 -5.94 18.91
N GLY A 182 5.61 -7.02 18.13
CA GLY A 182 6.74 -7.82 17.67
C GLY A 182 7.72 -6.99 16.81
N THR A 183 7.22 -6.18 15.89
CA THR A 183 8.04 -5.29 15.06
C THR A 183 8.84 -4.29 15.91
N GLN A 184 8.22 -3.69 16.92
CA GLN A 184 8.91 -2.75 17.81
C GLN A 184 10.03 -3.43 18.61
N GLN A 185 9.80 -4.67 19.06
CA GLN A 185 10.83 -5.46 19.74
C GLN A 185 12.04 -5.69 18.83
N THR A 186 11.81 -6.09 17.57
CA THR A 186 12.89 -6.27 16.58
C THR A 186 13.67 -4.99 16.32
N ILE A 187 12.99 -3.84 16.18
CA ILE A 187 13.67 -2.54 16.01
C ILE A 187 14.58 -2.26 17.21
N ASN A 188 14.06 -2.42 18.43
CA ASN A 188 14.83 -2.18 19.64
C ASN A 188 16.05 -3.13 19.73
N GLU A 189 15.90 -4.40 19.40
CA GLU A 189 17.00 -5.37 19.39
C GLU A 189 18.09 -5.00 18.37
N MET A 190 17.71 -4.46 17.21
CA MET A 190 18.65 -4.02 16.18
C MET A 190 19.39 -2.74 16.54
N GLU A 191 18.79 -1.84 17.32
CA GLU A 191 19.44 -0.60 17.79
C GLU A 191 20.46 -0.85 18.91
N HIS A 192 20.36 -1.98 19.62
CA HIS A 192 21.23 -2.35 20.75
C HIS A 192 22.34 -3.34 20.39
N ASN A 193 22.43 -3.77 19.12
CA ASN A 193 23.48 -4.65 18.57
C ASN A 193 24.40 -3.87 17.63
#